data_AF-A0A9P8YFN3-F1
#
_entry.id   AF-A0A9P8YFN3-F1
#
_cell.length_a   1.000
_cell.length_b   1.000
_cell.length_c   1.000
_cell.angle_alpha   90.00
_cell.angle_beta   90.00
_cell.angle_gamma   90.00
#
_symmetry.space_group_name_H-M   'P 1'
#
loop_
_entity.id
_entity.type
_entity.pdbx_description
1 polymer ?
#
loop_
_entity_poly.entity_id
_entity_poly.type
_entity_poly.pdbx_seq_one_letter_code
_entity_poly.pdbx_strand_id
1 'polypeptide(L)'
;MSKLTGYTEFLTVIIRCLDENPPAPDIGDFNIYTGPVSLPLNGIATSTVIQSFYEARHQAIRSSCLTAERKTLWSKFAREVVLAYAAVSSPPQRTVPAKFLQKPIQHILDALATIMELRNHDARSPVRIVELIPYDSEQDNAKAEDYWREVKLESLRPCLQLAIRLLEVMMPDRIDFWEEYRETLASTEWKDTFINDSPESRRLTLMGPSDRAELRAQLLAARSDVPQG
;
A
#
# COMPACT_ATOMS: atom_id res chain seq x y z
N MET A 1 9.72 10.73 -7.46
CA MET A 1 8.97 10.42 -6.22
C MET A 1 8.19 9.14 -6.40
N SER A 2 8.23 8.20 -5.45
CA SER A 2 7.40 6.99 -5.52
C SER A 2 5.93 7.31 -5.26
N LYS A 3 4.99 6.58 -5.86
CA LYS A 3 3.54 6.76 -5.57
C LYS A 3 3.25 6.60 -4.06
N LEU A 4 3.92 5.67 -3.36
CA LEU A 4 3.79 5.48 -1.91
C LEU A 4 4.30 6.67 -1.10
N THR A 5 5.46 7.24 -1.47
CA THR A 5 6.00 8.46 -0.86
C THR A 5 5.03 9.62 -1.02
N GLY A 6 4.45 9.80 -2.21
CA GLY A 6 3.45 10.83 -2.47
C GLY A 6 2.20 10.67 -1.59
N TYR A 7 1.65 9.45 -1.48
CA TYR A 7 0.50 9.21 -0.57
C TYR A 7 0.84 9.55 0.88
N THR A 8 2.00 9.10 1.39
CA THR A 8 2.43 9.39 2.76
C THR A 8 2.61 10.89 2.99
N GLU A 9 3.21 11.61 2.04
CA GLU A 9 3.41 13.07 2.13
C GLU A 9 2.07 13.82 2.20
N PHE A 10 1.13 13.53 1.29
CA PHE A 10 -0.18 14.17 1.28
C PHE A 10 -0.99 13.89 2.56
N LEU A 11 -1.02 12.63 3.01
CA LEU A 11 -1.71 12.26 4.24
C LEU A 11 -1.08 12.93 5.48
N THR A 12 0.25 13.06 5.51
CA THR A 12 0.97 13.77 6.59
C THR A 12 0.61 15.26 6.60
N VAL A 13 0.53 15.89 5.43
CA VAL A 13 0.10 17.30 5.31
C VAL A 13 -1.32 17.48 5.81
N ILE A 14 -2.23 16.58 5.45
CA ILE A 14 -3.61 16.65 5.94
C ILE A 14 -3.65 16.62 7.47
N ILE A 15 -2.94 15.70 8.13
CA ILE A 15 -2.89 15.65 9.60
C ILE A 15 -2.41 17.00 10.15
N ARG A 16 -1.29 17.53 9.63
CA ARG A 16 -0.75 18.82 10.06
C ARG A 16 -1.76 19.96 9.94
N CYS A 17 -2.44 20.05 8.80
CA CYS A 17 -3.44 21.09 8.56
C CYS A 17 -4.68 20.93 9.45
N LEU A 18 -5.08 19.69 9.76
CA LEU A 18 -6.16 19.42 10.72
C LEU A 18 -5.77 19.78 12.16
N ASP A 19 -4.48 19.78 12.50
CA ASP A 19 -3.92 20.30 13.76
C ASP A 19 -3.68 21.83 13.73
N GLU A 20 -4.27 22.54 12.77
CA GLU A 20 -4.16 24.00 12.59
C GLU A 20 -2.71 24.48 12.31
N ASN A 21 -1.82 23.57 11.89
CA ASN A 21 -0.47 23.90 11.47
C ASN A 21 -0.42 24.16 9.96
N PRO A 22 0.34 25.17 9.49
CA PRO A 22 0.46 25.42 8.06
C PRO A 22 1.13 24.24 7.34
N PRO A 23 0.73 23.98 6.07
CA PRO A 23 1.39 22.97 5.23
C PRO A 23 2.86 23.34 5.02
N ALA A 24 3.68 22.35 4.68
CA ALA A 24 5.07 22.61 4.34
C ALA A 24 5.16 23.44 3.04
N PRO A 25 6.11 24.38 2.90
CA PRO A 25 6.16 25.33 1.78
C PRO A 25 6.35 24.68 0.40
N ASP A 26 6.80 23.43 0.37
CA ASP A 26 7.15 22.63 -0.80
C ASP A 26 5.98 21.82 -1.36
N ILE A 27 4.89 21.67 -0.60
CA ILE A 27 3.72 20.88 -1.00
C ILE A 27 2.65 21.84 -1.49
N GLY A 28 2.93 22.53 -2.61
CA GLY A 28 2.01 23.32 -3.44
C GLY A 28 0.92 24.18 -2.76
N ASP A 29 0.07 24.83 -3.56
CA ASP A 29 -1.15 25.45 -3.04
C ASP A 29 -2.27 24.40 -3.02
N PHE A 30 -2.25 23.45 -2.07
CA PHE A 30 -3.36 22.52 -1.88
C PHE A 30 -4.37 23.06 -0.87
N ASN A 31 -5.63 23.16 -1.26
CA ASN A 31 -6.71 23.56 -0.36
C ASN A 31 -7.22 22.34 0.42
N ILE A 32 -6.75 22.19 1.65
CA ILE A 32 -7.23 21.12 2.53
C ILE A 32 -8.64 21.48 3.05
N TYR A 33 -9.61 20.61 2.79
CA TYR A 33 -10.98 20.75 3.26
C TYR A 33 -11.05 20.51 4.78
N THR A 34 -11.50 21.52 5.53
CA THR A 34 -11.64 21.47 7.00
C THR A 34 -13.10 21.43 7.47
N GLY A 35 -14.06 21.41 6.53
CA GLY A 35 -15.49 21.41 6.82
C GLY A 35 -16.04 20.07 7.32
N PRO A 36 -17.36 19.96 7.52
CA PRO A 36 -17.98 18.71 7.93
C PRO A 36 -17.90 17.62 6.85
N VAL A 37 -17.71 16.37 7.28
CA VAL A 37 -17.60 15.18 6.42
C VAL A 37 -18.70 14.19 6.76
N SER A 38 -19.36 13.65 5.74
CA SER A 38 -20.36 12.59 5.91
C SER A 38 -19.69 11.21 5.99
N LEU A 39 -20.06 10.44 7.00
CA LEU A 39 -19.73 9.03 7.17
C LEU A 39 -21.03 8.18 7.09
N PRO A 40 -20.97 6.91 6.68
CA PRO A 40 -19.79 6.23 6.14
C PRO A 40 -19.32 6.88 4.83
N LEU A 41 -18.02 6.79 4.52
CA LEU A 41 -17.50 7.30 3.25
C LEU A 41 -18.11 6.50 2.09
N ASN A 42 -18.65 7.20 1.09
CA ASN A 42 -19.16 6.55 -0.12
C ASN A 42 -18.01 5.97 -0.95
N GLY A 43 -18.25 4.88 -1.67
CA GLY A 43 -17.28 4.33 -2.63
C GLY A 43 -16.11 3.55 -2.03
N ILE A 44 -16.15 3.22 -0.74
CA ILE A 44 -15.21 2.29 -0.10
C ILE A 44 -15.89 1.00 0.30
N ALA A 45 -15.12 -0.08 0.40
CA ALA A 45 -15.59 -1.33 0.99
C ALA A 45 -16.05 -1.12 2.45
N THR A 46 -16.99 -1.94 2.89
CA THR A 46 -17.44 -1.94 4.29
C THR A 46 -16.37 -2.54 5.20
N SER A 47 -16.37 -2.17 6.48
CA SER A 47 -15.41 -2.73 7.45
C SER A 47 -15.48 -4.26 7.51
N THR A 48 -16.68 -4.85 7.41
CA THR A 48 -16.88 -6.30 7.40
C THR A 48 -16.16 -6.96 6.22
N VAL A 49 -16.26 -6.40 5.01
CA VAL A 49 -15.59 -6.95 3.82
C VAL A 49 -14.07 -6.91 3.99
N ILE A 50 -13.54 -5.78 4.48
CA ILE A 50 -12.11 -5.62 4.71
C ILE A 50 -11.61 -6.55 5.83
N GLN A 51 -12.37 -6.66 6.92
CA GLN A 51 -12.04 -7.55 8.02
C GLN A 51 -11.98 -9.01 7.53
N SER A 52 -13.00 -9.49 6.81
CA SER A 52 -13.00 -10.85 6.26
C SER A 52 -11.86 -11.10 5.29
N PHE A 53 -11.50 -10.12 4.46
CA PHE A 53 -10.32 -10.21 3.58
C PHE A 53 -9.03 -10.44 4.37
N TYR A 54 -8.80 -9.65 5.42
CA TYR A 54 -7.58 -9.78 6.24
C TYR A 54 -7.61 -11.01 7.13
N GLU A 55 -8.76 -11.44 7.63
CA GLU A 55 -8.90 -12.69 8.41
C GLU A 55 -8.53 -13.92 7.57
N ALA A 56 -9.01 -14.00 6.33
CA ALA A 56 -8.68 -15.10 5.41
C ALA A 56 -7.16 -15.16 5.13
N ARG A 57 -6.54 -14.00 4.87
CA ARG A 57 -5.09 -13.87 4.67
C ARG A 57 -4.30 -14.20 5.94
N HIS A 58 -4.77 -13.74 7.10
CA HIS A 58 -4.14 -13.98 8.38
C HIS A 58 -4.09 -15.47 8.70
N GLN A 59 -5.14 -16.23 8.39
CA GLN A 59 -5.16 -17.67 8.59
C GLN A 59 -4.07 -18.36 7.75
N ALA A 60 -3.94 -18.00 6.46
CA ALA A 60 -2.91 -18.54 5.58
C ALA A 60 -1.49 -18.21 6.07
N ILE A 61 -1.26 -16.97 6.53
CA ILE A 61 0.03 -16.53 7.06
C ILE A 61 0.33 -17.22 8.39
N ARG A 62 -0.66 -17.40 9.26
CA ARG A 62 -0.49 -18.10 10.53
C ARG A 62 -0.05 -19.55 10.31
N SER A 63 -0.66 -20.25 9.34
CA SER A 63 -0.30 -21.63 8.98
C SER A 63 1.01 -21.79 8.22
N SER A 64 1.61 -20.71 7.71
CA SER A 64 2.91 -20.75 7.03
C SER A 64 4.08 -20.97 8.02
N CYS A 65 5.27 -21.20 7.48
CA CYS A 65 6.52 -21.29 8.24
C CYS A 65 7.31 -19.95 8.26
N LEU A 66 6.66 -18.83 7.91
CA LEU A 66 7.25 -17.49 7.99
C LEU A 66 7.81 -17.21 9.38
N THR A 67 8.92 -16.48 9.43
CA THR A 67 9.48 -16.01 10.70
C THR A 67 8.44 -15.26 11.55
N ALA A 68 8.58 -15.37 12.88
CA ALA A 68 7.70 -14.70 13.82
C ALA A 68 7.66 -13.17 13.60
N GLU A 69 8.78 -12.58 13.19
CA GLU A 69 8.88 -11.17 12.87
C GLU A 69 8.01 -10.78 11.66
N ARG A 70 8.08 -11.53 10.54
CA ARG A 70 7.23 -11.28 9.37
C ARG A 70 5.74 -11.41 9.68
N LYS A 71 5.37 -12.45 10.44
CA LYS A 71 3.98 -12.66 10.87
C LYS A 71 3.50 -11.50 11.74
N THR A 72 4.34 -11.02 12.66
CA THR A 72 4.03 -9.87 13.52
C THR A 72 3.85 -8.59 12.71
N LEU A 73 4.81 -8.26 11.84
CA LEU A 73 4.76 -7.06 11.01
C LEU A 73 3.56 -7.07 10.06
N TRP A 74 3.31 -8.19 9.37
CA TRP A 74 2.14 -8.30 8.50
C TRP A 74 0.82 -8.18 9.29
N SER A 75 0.72 -8.80 10.47
CA SER A 75 -0.49 -8.72 11.30
C SER A 75 -0.73 -7.31 11.83
N LYS A 76 0.34 -6.61 12.22
CA LYS A 76 0.28 -5.19 12.62
C LYS A 76 -0.22 -4.33 11.46
N PHE A 77 0.36 -4.50 10.26
CA PHE A 77 -0.10 -3.82 9.05
C PHE A 77 -1.61 -4.06 8.81
N ALA A 78 -2.05 -5.33 8.76
CA ALA A 78 -3.43 -5.70 8.52
C ALA A 78 -4.39 -5.08 9.56
N ARG A 79 -4.00 -5.10 10.84
CA ARG A 79 -4.78 -4.50 11.93
C ARG A 79 -4.99 -3.01 11.71
N GLU A 80 -3.93 -2.27 11.39
CA GLU A 80 -4.05 -0.82 11.17
C GLU A 80 -4.98 -0.49 9.99
N VAL A 81 -4.93 -1.27 8.89
CA VAL A 81 -5.87 -1.08 7.77
C VAL A 81 -7.32 -1.33 8.21
N VAL A 82 -7.59 -2.41 8.96
CA VAL A 82 -8.93 -2.70 9.48
C VAL A 82 -9.42 -1.57 10.40
N LEU A 83 -8.57 -1.03 11.27
CA LEU A 83 -8.91 0.09 12.15
C LEU A 83 -9.23 1.36 11.36
N ALA A 84 -8.48 1.65 10.30
CA ALA A 84 -8.76 2.77 9.40
C ALA A 84 -10.15 2.64 8.77
N TYR A 85 -10.47 1.48 8.18
CA TYR A 85 -11.79 1.23 7.60
C TYR A 85 -12.92 1.29 8.63
N ALA A 86 -12.74 0.70 9.81
CA ALA A 86 -13.75 0.72 10.87
C ALA A 86 -14.13 2.15 11.29
N ALA A 87 -13.17 3.08 11.29
CA ALA A 87 -13.41 4.47 11.65
C ALA A 87 -14.29 5.23 10.64
N VAL A 88 -14.27 4.83 9.36
CA VAL A 88 -14.91 5.60 8.27
C VAL A 88 -16.04 4.87 7.54
N SER A 89 -16.24 3.57 7.75
CA SER A 89 -17.26 2.77 7.05
C SER A 89 -18.39 2.26 7.93
N SER A 90 -18.36 2.57 9.24
CA SER A 90 -19.36 2.08 10.18
C SER A 90 -20.66 2.91 10.12
N PRO A 91 -21.85 2.28 9.94
CA PRO A 91 -23.15 2.95 10.07
C PRO A 91 -23.45 3.33 11.53
N PRO A 92 -24.45 4.21 11.80
CA PRO A 92 -25.36 4.88 10.85
C PRO A 92 -24.72 6.11 10.15
N GLN A 93 -25.43 6.66 9.17
CA GLN A 93 -24.99 7.88 8.48
C GLN A 93 -24.91 9.06 9.46
N ARG A 94 -23.79 9.77 9.48
CA ARG A 94 -23.54 10.91 10.36
C ARG A 94 -22.60 11.90 9.72
N THR A 95 -22.76 13.18 10.06
CA THR A 95 -21.83 14.23 9.68
C THR A 95 -20.91 14.54 10.86
N VAL A 96 -19.61 14.49 10.63
CA VAL A 96 -18.57 14.73 11.66
C VAL A 96 -17.65 15.87 11.21
N PRO A 97 -17.05 16.63 12.12
CA PRO A 97 -15.99 17.58 11.77
C PRO A 97 -14.80 16.87 11.08
N ALA A 98 -14.13 17.52 10.11
CA ALA A 98 -13.00 16.94 9.37
C ALA A 98 -11.88 16.39 10.28
N LYS A 99 -11.65 16.97 11.47
CA LYS A 99 -10.68 16.46 12.45
C LYS A 99 -10.89 14.99 12.84
N PHE A 100 -12.12 14.45 12.71
CA PHE A 100 -12.37 13.02 12.93
C PHE A 100 -11.62 12.12 11.95
N LEU A 101 -11.18 12.66 10.80
CA LEU A 101 -10.38 11.94 9.82
C LEU A 101 -8.90 11.81 10.20
N GLN A 102 -8.42 12.54 11.21
CA GLN A 102 -7.03 12.38 11.69
C GLN A 102 -6.74 10.94 12.09
N LYS A 103 -7.66 10.31 12.85
CA LYS A 103 -7.48 8.95 13.34
C LYS A 103 -7.38 7.90 12.21
N PRO A 104 -8.32 7.81 11.24
CA PRO A 104 -8.17 6.88 10.13
C PRO A 104 -6.96 7.18 9.26
N ILE A 105 -6.59 8.45 9.06
CA ILE A 105 -5.37 8.81 8.33
C ILE A 105 -4.12 8.32 9.07
N GLN A 106 -4.07 8.46 10.39
CA GLN A 106 -2.95 7.97 11.20
C GLN A 106 -2.82 6.45 11.09
N HIS A 107 -3.93 5.70 11.18
CA HIS A 107 -3.91 4.26 10.97
C HIS A 107 -3.36 3.86 9.59
N ILE A 108 -3.67 4.63 8.54
CA ILE A 108 -3.08 4.39 7.20
C ILE A 108 -1.58 4.66 7.20
N LEU A 109 -1.13 5.77 7.79
CA LEU A 109 0.29 6.09 7.89
C LEU A 109 1.06 4.99 8.65
N ASP A 110 0.50 4.51 9.77
CA ASP A 110 1.09 3.42 10.56
C ASP A 110 1.12 2.09 9.79
N ALA A 111 0.10 1.81 8.98
CA ALA A 111 0.08 0.67 8.07
C ALA A 111 1.20 0.80 7.01
N LEU A 112 1.31 1.95 6.34
CA LEU A 112 2.35 2.21 5.34
C LEU A 112 3.76 2.12 5.94
N ALA A 113 3.97 2.65 7.15
CA ALA A 113 5.23 2.49 7.85
C ALA A 113 5.55 1.03 8.16
N THR A 114 4.55 0.26 8.62
CA THR A 114 4.73 -1.16 8.97
C THR A 114 5.03 -2.03 7.74
N ILE A 115 4.38 -1.77 6.58
CA ILE A 115 4.69 -2.53 5.35
C ILE A 115 6.08 -2.17 4.80
N MET A 116 6.55 -0.94 5.00
CA MET A 116 7.92 -0.54 4.69
C MET A 116 8.95 -1.20 5.64
N GLU A 117 8.61 -1.34 6.92
CA GLU A 117 9.43 -2.09 7.89
C GLU A 117 9.55 -3.56 7.48
N LEU A 118 8.43 -4.20 7.12
CA LEU A 118 8.41 -5.57 6.60
C LEU A 118 9.26 -5.72 5.34
N ARG A 119 9.17 -4.76 4.40
CA ARG A 119 10.05 -4.72 3.23
C ARG A 119 11.53 -4.66 3.60
N ASN A 120 11.89 -3.78 4.53
CA ASN A 120 13.29 -3.61 4.95
C ASN A 120 13.82 -4.83 5.70
N HIS A 121 12.95 -5.51 6.47
CA HIS A 121 13.26 -6.83 7.01
C HIS A 121 13.53 -7.83 5.88
N ASP A 122 12.64 -7.92 4.88
CA ASP A 122 12.79 -8.85 3.76
C ASP A 122 14.05 -8.59 2.92
N ALA A 123 14.49 -7.34 2.80
CA ALA A 123 15.74 -7.01 2.11
C ALA A 123 17.00 -7.51 2.85
N ARG A 124 16.93 -7.66 4.19
CA ARG A 124 18.04 -8.15 5.03
C ARG A 124 17.97 -9.66 5.25
N SER A 125 16.76 -10.19 5.28
CA SER A 125 16.45 -11.60 5.42
C SER A 125 15.46 -11.92 4.31
N PRO A 126 15.88 -12.43 3.15
CA PRO A 126 14.97 -12.78 2.07
C PRO A 126 14.07 -13.96 2.44
N VAL A 127 12.87 -14.01 1.85
CA VAL A 127 11.92 -15.11 2.10
C VAL A 127 12.40 -16.36 1.38
N ARG A 128 12.39 -17.48 2.09
CA ARG A 128 12.73 -18.78 1.50
C ARG A 128 11.48 -19.60 1.22
N ILE A 129 11.54 -20.50 0.25
CA ILE A 129 10.39 -21.35 -0.11
C ILE A 129 9.85 -22.16 1.07
N VAL A 130 10.77 -22.64 1.93
CA VAL A 130 10.48 -23.39 3.16
C VAL A 130 9.63 -22.60 4.16
N GLU A 131 9.54 -21.28 4.01
CA GLU A 131 8.73 -20.43 4.87
C GLU A 131 7.27 -20.29 4.40
N LEU A 132 6.99 -20.54 3.12
CA LEU A 132 5.68 -20.23 2.52
C LEU A 132 4.76 -21.45 2.42
N ILE A 133 5.33 -22.64 2.27
CA ILE A 133 4.61 -23.91 2.10
C ILE A 133 5.39 -25.03 2.82
N PRO A 134 4.73 -25.96 3.53
CA PRO A 134 5.38 -27.19 3.95
C PRO A 134 5.48 -28.15 2.75
N TYR A 135 6.62 -28.22 2.02
CA TYR A 135 7.26 -29.42 1.39
C TYR A 135 8.13 -29.19 0.11
N ASP A 136 9.29 -29.88 0.09
CA ASP A 136 10.05 -30.62 -0.96
C ASP A 136 10.37 -30.09 -2.38
N SER A 137 10.67 -28.81 -2.58
CA SER A 137 11.59 -28.50 -3.70
C SER A 137 12.53 -27.35 -3.39
N GLU A 138 13.83 -27.60 -3.49
CA GLU A 138 14.92 -26.63 -3.29
C GLU A 138 15.01 -25.58 -4.41
N GLN A 139 14.15 -25.67 -5.43
CA GLN A 139 14.47 -25.11 -6.73
C GLN A 139 14.01 -23.68 -7.03
N ASP A 140 13.34 -22.95 -6.14
CA ASP A 140 12.99 -21.55 -6.48
C ASP A 140 12.74 -20.63 -5.28
N ASN A 141 13.80 -20.16 -4.63
CA ASN A 141 13.68 -19.03 -3.69
C ASN A 141 13.20 -17.74 -4.38
N ALA A 142 13.50 -17.55 -5.68
CA ALA A 142 12.96 -16.43 -6.46
C ALA A 142 11.42 -16.46 -6.50
N LYS A 143 10.82 -17.63 -6.76
CA LYS A 143 9.35 -17.78 -6.71
C LYS A 143 8.77 -17.54 -5.32
N ALA A 144 9.52 -17.84 -4.26
CA ALA A 144 9.11 -17.56 -2.89
C ALA A 144 9.03 -16.04 -2.62
N GLU A 145 10.06 -15.30 -3.02
CA GLU A 145 10.09 -13.84 -2.90
C GLU A 145 8.98 -13.19 -3.73
N ASP A 146 8.76 -13.64 -4.96
CA ASP A 146 7.69 -13.16 -5.83
C ASP A 146 6.31 -13.45 -5.23
N TYR A 147 6.05 -14.67 -4.78
CA TYR A 147 4.78 -15.00 -4.13
C TYR A 147 4.54 -14.14 -2.88
N TRP A 148 5.56 -13.96 -2.04
CA TRP A 148 5.42 -13.11 -0.85
C TRP A 148 5.23 -11.63 -1.20
N ARG A 149 5.89 -11.15 -2.25
CA ARG A 149 5.67 -9.81 -2.80
C ARG A 149 4.24 -9.64 -3.26
N GLU A 150 3.69 -10.61 -3.99
CA GLU A 150 2.30 -10.62 -4.44
C GLU A 150 1.31 -10.57 -3.26
N VAL A 151 1.56 -11.36 -2.21
CA VAL A 151 0.76 -11.32 -0.98
C VAL A 151 0.79 -9.92 -0.35
N LYS A 152 1.96 -9.30 -0.22
CA LYS A 152 2.10 -7.94 0.34
C LYS A 152 1.41 -6.88 -0.52
N LEU A 153 1.58 -6.93 -1.83
CA LEU A 153 0.96 -5.98 -2.76
C LEU A 153 -0.57 -6.09 -2.73
N GLU A 154 -1.12 -7.29 -2.84
CA GLU A 154 -2.57 -7.47 -2.75
C GLU A 154 -3.12 -7.06 -1.38
N SER A 155 -2.35 -7.29 -0.31
CA SER A 155 -2.71 -6.80 1.02
C SER A 155 -2.62 -5.26 1.12
N LEU A 156 -1.73 -4.62 0.36
CA LEU A 156 -1.57 -3.17 0.34
C LEU A 156 -2.70 -2.44 -0.40
N ARG A 157 -3.31 -3.10 -1.40
CA ARG A 157 -4.33 -2.48 -2.27
C ARG A 157 -5.51 -1.84 -1.52
N PRO A 158 -6.16 -2.50 -0.53
CA PRO A 158 -7.24 -1.85 0.25
C PRO A 158 -6.75 -0.62 1.03
N CYS A 159 -5.52 -0.64 1.55
CA CYS A 159 -4.94 0.49 2.25
C CYS A 159 -4.80 1.70 1.32
N LEU A 160 -4.28 1.49 0.11
CA LEU A 160 -4.12 2.56 -0.89
C LEU A 160 -5.46 3.07 -1.42
N GLN A 161 -6.44 2.18 -1.62
CA GLN A 161 -7.79 2.58 -2.03
C GLN A 161 -8.45 3.49 -0.99
N LEU A 162 -8.31 3.17 0.30
CA LEU A 162 -8.81 4.02 1.36
C LEU A 162 -8.05 5.35 1.45
N ALA A 163 -6.72 5.32 1.27
CA ALA A 163 -5.90 6.53 1.22
C ALA A 163 -6.37 7.49 0.14
N ILE A 164 -6.53 7.02 -1.11
CA ILE A 164 -7.09 7.83 -2.20
C ILE A 164 -8.45 8.40 -1.82
N ARG A 165 -9.34 7.58 -1.23
CA ARG A 165 -10.67 8.09 -0.89
C ARG A 165 -10.61 9.24 0.13
N LEU A 166 -9.73 9.14 1.13
CA LEU A 166 -9.55 10.20 2.10
C LEU A 166 -8.95 11.45 1.44
N LEU A 167 -7.99 11.27 0.52
CA LEU A 167 -7.41 12.37 -0.24
C LEU A 167 -8.46 13.10 -1.09
N GLU A 168 -9.38 12.38 -1.74
CA GLU A 168 -10.49 12.99 -2.49
C GLU A 168 -11.44 13.80 -1.61
N VAL A 169 -11.72 13.32 -0.41
CA VAL A 169 -12.58 14.02 0.55
C VAL A 169 -11.89 15.27 1.10
N MET A 170 -10.57 15.18 1.33
CA MET A 170 -9.78 16.23 1.97
C MET A 170 -9.19 17.23 0.98
N MET A 171 -9.10 16.90 -0.31
CA MET A 171 -8.59 17.74 -1.39
C MET A 171 -9.48 17.60 -2.63
N PRO A 172 -10.74 18.07 -2.54
CA PRO A 172 -11.74 17.88 -3.60
C PRO A 172 -11.46 18.70 -4.87
N ASP A 173 -10.61 19.73 -4.78
CA ASP A 173 -10.19 20.59 -5.90
C ASP A 173 -9.27 19.88 -6.91
N ARG A 174 -8.80 18.67 -6.57
CA ARG A 174 -7.89 17.87 -7.40
C ARG A 174 -8.50 16.51 -7.75
N ILE A 175 -9.81 16.44 -7.94
CA ILE A 175 -10.50 15.17 -8.20
C ILE A 175 -9.92 14.42 -9.41
N ASP A 176 -9.62 15.11 -10.51
CA ASP A 176 -9.03 14.53 -11.73
C ASP A 176 -7.67 13.86 -11.44
N PHE A 177 -6.89 14.46 -10.53
CA PHE A 177 -5.61 13.90 -10.11
C PHE A 177 -5.83 12.58 -9.34
N TRP A 178 -6.79 12.54 -8.42
CA TRP A 178 -7.08 11.33 -7.63
C TRP A 178 -7.75 10.23 -8.46
N GLU A 179 -8.53 10.59 -9.48
CA GLU A 179 -9.17 9.67 -10.40
C GLU A 179 -8.15 8.82 -11.15
N GLU A 180 -7.06 9.42 -11.65
CA GLU A 180 -5.96 8.68 -12.29
C GLU A 180 -5.36 7.59 -11.37
N TYR A 181 -5.14 7.92 -10.09
CA TYR A 181 -4.64 6.96 -9.11
C TYR A 181 -5.66 5.85 -8.82
N ARG A 182 -6.94 6.19 -8.76
CA ARG A 182 -8.03 5.22 -8.55
C ARG A 182 -8.12 4.25 -9.72
N GLU A 183 -8.11 4.76 -10.95
CA GLU A 183 -8.12 3.95 -12.17
C GLU A 183 -6.89 3.06 -12.26
N THR A 184 -5.71 3.60 -11.94
CA THR A 184 -4.48 2.82 -11.85
C THR A 184 -4.64 1.67 -10.86
N LEU A 185 -5.16 1.92 -9.65
CA LEU A 185 -5.38 0.88 -8.65
C LEU A 185 -6.51 -0.10 -9.02
N ALA A 186 -7.41 0.26 -9.92
CA ALA A 186 -8.47 -0.63 -10.42
C ALA A 186 -7.96 -1.59 -11.51
N SER A 187 -6.93 -1.17 -12.27
CA SER A 187 -6.29 -1.98 -13.31
C SER A 187 -5.73 -3.31 -12.78
N THR A 188 -5.67 -4.31 -13.66
CA THR A 188 -4.97 -5.58 -13.42
C THR A 188 -3.45 -5.40 -13.33
N GLU A 189 -2.92 -4.36 -13.96
CA GLU A 189 -1.48 -4.04 -14.04
C GLU A 189 -1.04 -3.06 -12.94
N TRP A 190 -1.90 -2.78 -11.96
CA TRP A 190 -1.64 -1.76 -10.94
C TRP A 190 -0.32 -1.99 -10.19
N LYS A 191 0.06 -3.25 -9.98
CA LYS A 191 1.31 -3.64 -9.32
C LYS A 191 2.51 -3.21 -10.12
N ASP A 192 2.49 -3.44 -11.43
CA ASP A 192 3.57 -3.08 -12.34
C ASP A 192 3.70 -1.56 -12.42
N THR A 193 2.60 -0.84 -12.54
CA THR A 193 2.58 0.63 -12.50
C THR A 193 3.11 1.15 -11.17
N PHE A 194 2.67 0.55 -10.06
CA PHE A 194 3.12 0.92 -8.71
C PHE A 194 4.63 0.66 -8.49
N ILE A 195 5.16 -0.42 -9.06
CA ILE A 195 6.59 -0.79 -8.98
C ILE A 195 7.44 0.08 -9.90
N ASN A 196 6.97 0.37 -11.13
CA ASN A 196 7.78 0.92 -12.22
C ASN A 196 7.78 2.46 -12.31
N ASP A 197 6.78 3.15 -11.74
CA ASP A 197 6.62 4.61 -11.85
C ASP A 197 7.64 5.48 -11.09
N SER A 198 8.77 4.95 -10.60
CA SER A 198 9.88 5.85 -10.25
C SER A 198 11.29 5.23 -10.39
N PRO A 199 12.27 5.99 -10.94
CA PRO A 199 13.66 5.54 -11.01
C PRO A 199 14.29 5.25 -9.63
N GLU A 200 13.83 5.96 -8.59
CA GLU A 200 14.17 5.73 -7.17
C GLU A 200 13.25 4.72 -6.50
N SER A 201 12.03 4.52 -7.02
CA SER A 201 11.09 3.45 -6.63
C SER A 201 11.73 2.11 -6.87
N ARG A 202 12.53 1.93 -7.91
CA ARG A 202 13.31 0.68 -8.09
C ARG A 202 14.30 0.39 -6.95
N ARG A 203 14.55 1.33 -6.01
CA ARG A 203 15.30 1.14 -4.76
C ARG A 203 14.39 1.16 -3.52
N LEU A 204 13.14 1.59 -3.64
CA LEU A 204 12.17 1.84 -2.55
C LEU A 204 10.88 0.99 -2.62
N THR A 205 10.66 0.26 -3.71
CA THR A 205 9.55 -0.71 -3.88
C THR A 205 9.97 -2.09 -3.37
N LEU A 206 8.99 -2.95 -3.08
CA LEU A 206 9.15 -4.32 -2.54
C LEU A 206 10.09 -5.27 -3.33
N MET A 207 10.79 -4.77 -4.34
CA MET A 207 11.88 -5.44 -5.03
C MET A 207 13.18 -5.33 -4.24
N GLY A 208 13.86 -6.46 -4.08
CA GLY A 208 15.16 -6.54 -3.43
C GLY A 208 16.27 -6.05 -4.37
N PRO A 209 17.50 -5.84 -3.85
CA PRO A 209 18.66 -5.47 -4.68
C PRO A 209 19.01 -6.51 -5.77
N SER A 210 18.62 -7.78 -5.58
CA SER A 210 18.90 -8.95 -6.42
C SER A 210 18.20 -8.92 -7.78
N ASP A 211 16.98 -8.37 -7.86
CA ASP A 211 16.14 -8.39 -9.08
C ASP A 211 16.70 -7.52 -10.23
N ARG A 212 17.67 -6.65 -9.93
CA ARG A 212 18.20 -5.67 -10.90
C ARG A 212 19.20 -6.25 -11.90
N ALA A 213 19.97 -7.26 -11.50
CA ALA A 213 20.94 -7.87 -12.40
C ALA A 213 20.24 -8.79 -13.39
N GLU A 214 19.28 -9.58 -12.92
CA GLU A 214 18.51 -10.52 -13.74
C GLU A 214 17.53 -9.83 -14.67
N LEU A 215 16.73 -8.86 -14.22
CA LEU A 215 15.79 -8.16 -15.10
C LEU A 215 16.52 -7.37 -16.20
N ARG A 216 17.69 -6.80 -15.89
CA ARG A 216 18.52 -6.08 -16.88
C ARG A 216 19.18 -7.05 -17.87
N ALA A 217 19.61 -8.22 -17.41
CA ALA A 217 20.13 -9.28 -18.28
C ALA A 217 19.02 -9.83 -19.20
N GLN A 218 17.82 -10.06 -18.69
CA GLN A 218 16.67 -10.54 -19.46
C GLN A 218 16.18 -9.51 -20.49
N LEU A 219 16.13 -8.22 -20.13
CA LEU A 219 15.76 -7.14 -21.06
C LEU A 219 16.83 -6.88 -22.14
N LEU A 220 18.11 -7.14 -21.85
CA LEU A 220 19.19 -7.07 -22.84
C LEU A 220 19.19 -8.29 -23.78
N ALA A 221 18.89 -9.48 -23.25
CA ALA A 221 18.69 -10.69 -24.06
C ALA A 221 17.49 -10.54 -25.01
N ALA A 222 16.35 -10.07 -24.50
CA ALA A 222 15.14 -9.86 -25.30
C ALA A 222 15.28 -8.78 -26.39
N ARG A 223 16.25 -7.85 -26.26
CA ARG A 223 16.58 -6.86 -27.31
C ARG A 223 17.57 -7.36 -28.35
N SER A 224 18.28 -8.45 -28.08
CA SER A 224 19.27 -9.04 -28.99
C SER A 224 18.65 -10.11 -29.89
N ASP A 225 17.45 -10.60 -29.57
CA ASP A 225 16.73 -11.66 -30.29
C ASP A 225 15.66 -11.16 -31.27
N VAL A 226 15.70 -9.88 -31.69
CA VAL A 226 14.94 -9.45 -32.87
C VAL A 226 15.82 -9.70 -34.10
N PRO A 227 15.53 -10.72 -34.93
CA PRO A 227 16.23 -10.88 -36.19
C PRO A 227 15.92 -9.66 -37.05
N GLN A 228 16.94 -8.94 -37.49
CA GLN A 228 16.79 -8.08 -38.66
C GLN A 228 16.75 -9.00 -39.88
N GLY A 229 15.54 -9.37 -40.29
CA GLY A 229 15.24 -10.12 -41.49
C GLY A 229 13.89 -9.71 -42.03
#